data_AF-K2SHS1-F1
#
_entry.id   AF-K2SHS1-F1
#
_cell.length_a   1.000
_cell.length_b   1.000
_cell.length_c   1.000
_cell.angle_alpha   90.00
_cell.angle_beta   90.00
_cell.angle_gamma   90.00
#
_symmetry.space_group_name_H-M   'P 1'
#
loop_
_entity.id
_entity.type
_entity.pdbx_description
1 polymer ?
#
loop_
_entity_poly.entity_id
_entity_poly.type
_entity_poly.pdbx_seq_one_letter_code
_entity_poly.pdbx_strand_id
1 'polypeptide(L)'
;MSSSQPYKAVQDAAAHQQQRSISSGLRYPSNRKTIYDRNLGRSKNAELSRAAFAYLFVEMITYAQRKVTGVADLEKRLNAQGYPLGLKLLDLLSARSPSAALTSNPNPTRPTRVLALLQFITTTLWKHLFNRPADALERAAAASTDYMITDNAPLVVEYVSTPKEMSSLNVAAFVAGIVEGVCDGAGFPTKGVTAHWVDDGGGNTAGAEGKEMWPSKTIFLIKFDERVIEREEILEPQK
;
A
#
# COMPACT_ATOMS: atom_id res chain seq x y z
N MET A 1 8.80 73.05 -6.91
CA MET A 1 7.65 72.12 -6.84
C MET A 1 6.74 72.44 -8.00
N SER A 2 6.28 71.43 -8.75
CA SER A 2 5.63 71.54 -10.08
C SER A 2 6.60 71.60 -11.26
N SER A 3 6.64 70.50 -12.01
CA SER A 3 7.01 70.46 -13.42
C SER A 3 6.24 69.31 -14.06
N SER A 4 5.29 69.70 -14.91
CA SER A 4 4.37 68.89 -15.69
C SER A 4 5.09 68.00 -16.71
N GLN A 5 4.59 66.77 -16.88
CA GLN A 5 4.71 66.06 -18.15
C GLN A 5 3.35 65.49 -18.58
N PRO A 6 3.01 65.61 -19.89
CA PRO A 6 1.71 65.24 -20.41
C PRO A 6 1.58 63.73 -20.68
N TYR A 7 0.34 63.27 -20.55
CA TYR A 7 -0.14 61.94 -20.88
C TYR A 7 0.11 61.62 -22.37
N LYS A 8 0.76 60.49 -22.66
CA LYS A 8 0.78 59.87 -23.99
C LYS A 8 0.14 58.48 -23.91
N ALA A 9 -0.96 58.33 -24.63
CA ALA A 9 -1.70 57.09 -24.78
C ALA A 9 -0.83 56.04 -25.47
N VAL A 10 -0.71 54.85 -24.86
CA VAL A 10 -0.24 53.65 -25.53
C VAL A 10 -1.48 52.94 -26.06
N GLN A 11 -1.71 53.13 -27.36
CA GLN A 11 -2.41 52.16 -28.19
C GLN A 11 -1.65 50.85 -28.12
N ASP A 12 -2.29 49.81 -27.59
CA ASP A 12 -2.14 48.43 -28.06
C ASP A 12 -3.26 47.58 -27.42
N ALA A 13 -4.50 47.95 -27.74
CA ALA A 13 -5.62 47.04 -27.71
C ALA A 13 -5.59 46.18 -28.99
N ALA A 14 -4.55 45.34 -29.12
CA ALA A 14 -4.49 44.29 -30.12
C ALA A 14 -4.80 42.96 -29.42
N ALA A 15 -6.07 42.57 -29.58
CA ALA A 15 -6.66 41.35 -29.09
C ALA A 15 -5.73 40.13 -29.22
N HIS A 16 -5.54 39.42 -28.11
CA HIS A 16 -5.10 38.03 -28.08
C HIS A 16 -6.12 37.14 -28.84
N GLN A 17 -6.01 37.10 -30.17
CA GLN A 17 -6.50 35.98 -30.97
C GLN A 17 -5.42 34.90 -30.97
N GLN A 18 -5.34 34.15 -29.87
CA GLN A 18 -4.71 32.84 -29.90
C GLN A 18 -5.65 31.92 -30.70
N GLN A 19 -5.44 31.88 -32.01
CA GLN A 19 -6.02 30.84 -32.87
C GLN A 19 -5.62 29.48 -32.29
N ARG A 20 -6.55 28.83 -31.57
CA ARG A 20 -6.49 27.38 -31.34
C ARG A 20 -6.67 26.72 -32.70
N SER A 21 -5.58 26.54 -33.43
CA SER A 21 -5.53 25.57 -34.51
C SER A 21 -5.75 24.19 -33.88
N ILE A 22 -6.97 23.67 -33.99
CA ILE A 22 -7.25 22.27 -33.72
C ILE A 22 -6.63 21.47 -34.88
N SER A 23 -5.32 21.26 -34.81
CA SER A 23 -4.66 20.27 -35.67
C SER A 23 -5.02 18.90 -35.11
N SER A 24 -5.99 18.23 -35.73
CA SER A 24 -6.29 16.81 -35.53
C SER A 24 -5.20 15.94 -36.16
N GLY A 25 -3.98 16.06 -35.66
CA GLY A 25 -2.82 15.29 -36.06
C GLY A 25 -2.20 14.59 -34.85
N LEU A 26 -1.66 13.40 -35.08
CA LEU A 26 -0.90 12.64 -34.08
C LEU A 26 0.24 13.53 -33.58
N ARG A 27 0.15 14.01 -32.32
CA ARG A 27 1.19 14.86 -31.73
C ARG A 27 2.43 14.02 -31.48
N TYR A 28 3.46 14.21 -32.29
CA TYR A 28 4.79 13.67 -32.01
C TYR A 28 5.43 14.50 -30.88
N PRO A 29 6.04 13.85 -29.86
CA PRO A 29 6.76 14.58 -28.82
C PRO A 29 7.88 15.42 -29.44
N SER A 30 8.02 16.68 -29.01
CA SER A 30 9.15 17.55 -29.44
C SER A 30 10.51 17.05 -28.94
N ASN A 31 10.50 16.16 -27.94
CA ASN A 31 11.65 15.44 -27.45
C ASN A 31 11.74 14.09 -28.19
N ARG A 32 12.89 13.77 -28.80
CA ARG A 32 13.11 12.48 -29.51
C ARG A 32 12.88 11.24 -28.63
N LYS A 33 12.77 11.41 -27.30
CA LYS A 33 12.40 10.35 -26.37
C LYS A 33 10.90 10.10 -26.43
N THR A 34 10.54 8.97 -27.01
CA THR A 34 9.18 8.46 -27.05
C THR A 34 8.85 7.69 -25.78
N ILE A 35 7.58 7.30 -25.62
CA ILE A 35 7.15 6.42 -24.52
C ILE A 35 7.84 5.05 -24.54
N TYR A 36 8.33 4.61 -25.70
CA TYR A 36 9.03 3.33 -25.88
C TYR A 36 10.47 3.37 -25.36
N ASP A 37 11.08 4.56 -25.27
CA ASP A 37 12.43 4.75 -24.73
C ASP A 37 12.44 4.77 -23.19
N ARG A 38 11.26 4.74 -22.57
CA ARG A 38 11.11 4.71 -21.11
C ARG A 38 11.00 3.27 -20.64
N ASN A 39 11.88 2.87 -19.72
CA ASN A 39 11.77 1.58 -19.04
C ASN A 39 10.38 1.46 -18.38
N LEU A 40 9.64 0.42 -18.76
CA LEU A 40 8.27 0.14 -18.29
C LEU A 40 8.21 -0.04 -16.76
N GLY A 41 9.30 -0.48 -16.14
CA GLY A 41 9.47 -0.62 -14.69
C GLY A 41 9.81 0.68 -13.96
N ARG A 42 10.13 1.77 -14.68
CA ARG A 42 10.46 3.06 -14.04
C ARG A 42 9.18 3.83 -13.69
N SER A 43 8.82 3.80 -12.41
CA SER A 43 7.72 4.57 -11.81
C SER A 43 8.12 5.95 -11.29
N LYS A 44 9.39 6.35 -11.41
CA LYS A 44 9.88 7.68 -10.98
C LYS A 44 8.99 8.74 -11.63
N ASN A 45 8.16 9.42 -10.84
CA ASN A 45 7.09 10.40 -11.20
C ASN A 45 5.64 9.88 -11.31
N ALA A 46 5.31 8.68 -10.84
CA ALA A 46 3.93 8.18 -10.77
C ALA A 46 3.26 8.41 -9.41
N GLU A 47 3.87 9.22 -8.54
CA GLU A 47 3.33 9.54 -7.22
C GLU A 47 2.08 10.42 -7.35
N LEU A 48 1.03 10.07 -6.62
CA LEU A 48 -0.21 10.81 -6.55
C LEU A 48 -0.30 11.52 -5.20
N SER A 49 -1.14 12.56 -5.12
CA SER A 49 -1.43 13.24 -3.87
C SER A 49 -2.03 12.26 -2.85
N ARG A 50 -1.47 12.25 -1.63
CA ARG A 50 -2.01 11.49 -0.48
C ARG A 50 -3.47 11.84 -0.20
N ALA A 51 -3.85 13.10 -0.37
CA ALA A 51 -5.23 13.55 -0.21
C ALA A 51 -6.18 12.88 -1.22
N ALA A 52 -5.74 12.64 -2.46
CA ALA A 52 -6.57 11.96 -3.45
C ALA A 52 -6.88 10.51 -3.05
N PHE A 53 -5.87 9.80 -2.51
CA PHE A 53 -6.07 8.49 -1.92
C PHE A 53 -7.02 8.56 -0.71
N ALA A 54 -6.80 9.50 0.21
CA ALA A 54 -7.64 9.69 1.39
C ALA A 54 -9.12 9.85 1.04
N TYR A 55 -9.47 10.76 0.12
CA TYR A 55 -10.87 10.98 -0.26
C TYR A 55 -11.50 9.74 -0.89
N LEU A 56 -10.79 9.04 -1.78
CA LEU A 56 -11.28 7.82 -2.39
C LEU A 56 -11.50 6.73 -1.32
N PHE A 57 -10.54 6.58 -0.41
CA PHE A 57 -10.56 5.56 0.62
C PHE A 57 -11.67 5.79 1.65
N VAL A 58 -11.90 7.04 2.07
CA VAL A 58 -13.01 7.40 2.97
C VAL A 58 -14.37 7.09 2.33
N GLU A 59 -14.55 7.37 1.04
CA GLU A 59 -15.80 7.01 0.35
C GLU A 59 -15.94 5.49 0.18
N MET A 60 -14.84 4.76 -0.05
CA MET A 60 -14.87 3.28 -0.08
C MET A 60 -15.35 2.70 1.25
N ILE A 61 -14.86 3.23 2.38
CA ILE A 61 -15.28 2.81 3.72
C ILE A 61 -16.75 3.17 3.94
N THR A 62 -17.14 4.41 3.63
CA THR A 62 -18.52 4.88 3.80
C THR A 62 -19.50 4.06 2.96
N TYR A 63 -19.14 3.76 1.70
CA TYR A 63 -19.91 2.88 0.84
C TYR A 63 -20.03 1.46 1.40
N ALA A 64 -18.98 0.95 2.04
CA ALA A 64 -19.01 -0.35 2.69
C ALA A 64 -19.88 -0.37 3.95
N GLN A 65 -19.79 0.66 4.77
CA GLN A 65 -20.59 0.85 5.97
C GLN A 65 -22.09 0.89 5.65
N ARG A 66 -22.51 1.56 4.57
CA ARG A 66 -23.93 1.60 4.15
C ARG A 66 -24.52 0.23 3.82
N LYS A 67 -23.68 -0.77 3.52
CA LYS A 67 -24.09 -2.11 3.07
C LYS A 67 -23.94 -3.18 4.15
N VAL A 68 -23.54 -2.78 5.34
CA VAL A 68 -23.14 -3.69 6.41
C VAL A 68 -23.72 -3.21 7.74
N THR A 69 -24.08 -4.14 8.61
CA THR A 69 -24.67 -3.86 9.91
C THR A 69 -23.67 -3.93 11.08
N GLY A 70 -22.60 -4.72 10.95
CA GLY A 70 -21.61 -4.95 12.02
C GLY A 70 -20.18 -4.53 11.66
N VAL A 71 -19.37 -4.23 12.68
CA VAL A 71 -17.95 -3.86 12.52
C VAL A 71 -17.14 -5.00 11.90
N ALA A 72 -17.31 -6.24 12.37
CA ALA A 72 -16.59 -7.40 11.83
C ALA A 72 -16.91 -7.65 10.35
N ASP A 73 -18.17 -7.47 9.93
CA ASP A 73 -18.57 -7.59 8.53
C ASP A 73 -17.98 -6.45 7.68
N LEU A 74 -17.81 -5.27 8.26
CA LEU A 74 -17.20 -4.12 7.59
C LEU A 74 -15.70 -4.39 7.36
N GLU A 75 -15.00 -4.89 8.37
CA GLU A 75 -13.60 -5.32 8.27
C GLU A 75 -13.43 -6.41 7.22
N LYS A 76 -14.29 -7.43 7.24
CA LYS A 76 -14.30 -8.50 6.23
C LYS A 76 -14.49 -7.94 4.82
N ARG A 77 -15.38 -6.97 4.65
CA ARG A 77 -15.64 -6.33 3.36
C ARG A 77 -14.47 -5.47 2.89
N LEU A 78 -13.80 -4.77 3.81
CA LEU A 78 -12.59 -4.00 3.52
C LEU A 78 -11.43 -4.93 3.14
N ASN A 79 -11.22 -6.03 3.86
CA ASN A 79 -10.24 -7.06 3.51
C ASN A 79 -10.52 -7.59 2.07
N ALA A 80 -11.75 -7.97 1.77
CA ALA A 80 -12.11 -8.47 0.44
C ALA A 80 -11.85 -7.45 -0.69
N GLN A 81 -11.91 -6.14 -0.41
CA GLN A 81 -11.54 -5.10 -1.38
C GLN A 81 -10.03 -4.98 -1.58
N GLY A 82 -9.23 -5.24 -0.54
CA GLY A 82 -7.77 -5.25 -0.61
C GLY A 82 -7.19 -6.48 -1.31
N TYR A 83 -7.81 -7.64 -1.12
CA TYR A 83 -7.37 -8.94 -1.69
C TYR A 83 -6.96 -8.92 -3.17
N PRO A 84 -7.80 -8.45 -4.12
CA PRO A 84 -7.43 -8.44 -5.54
C PRO A 84 -6.27 -7.48 -5.86
N LEU A 85 -6.03 -6.46 -5.02
CA LEU A 85 -4.85 -5.60 -5.18
C LEU A 85 -3.58 -6.35 -4.81
N GLY A 86 -3.62 -7.19 -3.77
CA GLY A 86 -2.51 -8.05 -3.38
C GLY A 86 -2.06 -8.97 -4.52
N LEU A 87 -3.00 -9.69 -5.12
CA LEU A 87 -2.73 -10.57 -6.27
C LEU A 87 -2.03 -9.83 -7.43
N LYS A 88 -2.54 -8.65 -7.80
CA LYS A 88 -1.97 -7.84 -8.88
C LYS A 88 -0.60 -7.26 -8.52
N LEU A 89 -0.41 -6.85 -7.27
CA LEU A 89 0.84 -6.26 -6.80
C LEU A 89 1.95 -7.29 -6.74
N LEU A 90 1.66 -8.55 -6.37
CA LEU A 90 2.65 -9.62 -6.36
C LEU A 90 3.31 -9.78 -7.73
N ASP A 91 2.51 -9.93 -8.80
CA ASP A 91 3.03 -10.12 -10.15
C ASP A 91 3.77 -8.86 -10.63
N LEU A 92 3.20 -7.67 -10.39
CA LEU A 92 3.79 -6.41 -10.80
C LEU A 92 5.15 -6.15 -10.14
N LEU A 93 5.25 -6.36 -8.83
CA LEU A 93 6.47 -6.13 -8.05
C LEU A 93 7.53 -7.18 -8.35
N SER A 94 7.12 -8.42 -8.58
CA SER A 94 8.02 -9.49 -9.03
C SER A 94 8.64 -9.16 -10.39
N ALA A 95 7.83 -8.73 -11.37
CA ALA A 95 8.29 -8.38 -12.70
C ALA A 95 9.19 -7.12 -12.74
N ARG A 96 9.01 -6.18 -11.79
CA ARG A 96 9.81 -4.95 -11.70
C ARG A 96 11.12 -5.11 -10.93
N SER A 97 11.35 -6.25 -10.28
CA SER A 97 12.57 -6.50 -9.52
C SER A 97 13.79 -6.42 -10.44
N PRO A 98 14.88 -5.73 -10.05
CA PRO A 98 16.07 -5.57 -10.89
C PRO A 98 16.70 -6.92 -11.28
N SER A 99 16.53 -7.96 -10.46
CA SER A 99 16.99 -9.33 -10.74
C SER A 99 16.24 -9.99 -11.91
N ALA A 100 14.96 -9.64 -12.12
CA ALA A 100 14.16 -10.17 -13.23
C ALA A 100 14.64 -9.68 -14.61
N ALA A 101 15.33 -8.53 -14.67
CA ALA A 101 15.85 -7.97 -15.91
C ALA A 101 17.22 -8.53 -16.32
N LEU A 102 17.90 -9.29 -15.44
CA LEU A 102 19.30 -9.70 -15.59
C LEU A 102 19.51 -11.23 -15.67
N THR A 103 18.45 -12.04 -15.55
CA THR A 103 18.56 -13.51 -15.57
C THR A 103 17.62 -14.12 -16.60
N SER A 104 18.07 -15.20 -17.25
CA SER A 104 17.26 -16.01 -18.19
C SER A 104 16.23 -16.92 -17.48
N ASN A 105 16.16 -16.85 -16.16
CA ASN A 105 15.14 -17.53 -15.38
C ASN A 105 13.87 -16.65 -15.40
N PRO A 106 12.72 -17.14 -15.86
CA PRO A 106 11.48 -16.35 -15.90
C PRO A 106 10.89 -16.06 -14.51
N ASN A 107 11.43 -16.65 -13.42
CA ASN A 107 10.82 -16.58 -12.08
C ASN A 107 11.80 -16.51 -10.88
N PRO A 108 12.93 -15.77 -10.92
CA PRO A 108 13.93 -15.74 -9.84
C PRO A 108 13.45 -15.04 -8.57
N THR A 109 12.25 -14.44 -8.58
CA THR A 109 11.74 -13.57 -7.52
C THR A 109 10.53 -14.12 -6.78
N ARG A 110 9.99 -15.29 -7.20
CA ARG A 110 8.88 -15.91 -6.48
C ARG A 110 9.41 -16.52 -5.18
N PRO A 111 8.98 -16.03 -4.00
CA PRO A 111 9.43 -16.61 -2.74
C PRO A 111 8.98 -18.07 -2.65
N THR A 112 9.89 -18.97 -2.28
CA THR A 112 9.59 -20.40 -2.06
C THR A 112 9.48 -20.76 -0.58
N ARG A 113 10.06 -19.93 0.28
CA ARG A 113 10.10 -20.03 1.75
C ARG A 113 9.20 -18.99 2.41
N VAL A 114 8.59 -19.34 3.55
CA VAL A 114 7.70 -18.43 4.29
C VAL A 114 8.42 -17.15 4.70
N LEU A 115 9.64 -17.27 5.26
CA LEU A 115 10.40 -16.09 5.68
C LEU A 115 10.75 -15.16 4.51
N ALA A 116 11.09 -15.72 3.35
CA ALA A 116 11.38 -14.92 2.15
C ALA A 116 10.14 -14.17 1.65
N LEU A 117 8.95 -14.79 1.73
CA LEU A 117 7.68 -14.12 1.42
C LEU A 117 7.41 -12.97 2.39
N LEU A 118 7.55 -13.22 3.68
CA LEU A 118 7.31 -12.20 4.71
C LEU A 118 8.31 -11.03 4.59
N GLN A 119 9.58 -11.31 4.28
CA GLN A 119 10.57 -10.27 3.97
C GLN A 119 10.20 -9.47 2.72
N PHE A 120 9.70 -10.12 1.67
CA PHE A 120 9.20 -9.43 0.49
C PHE A 120 8.03 -8.49 0.84
N ILE A 121 7.10 -8.95 1.67
CA ILE A 121 5.97 -8.14 2.13
C ILE A 121 6.45 -6.92 2.92
N THR A 122 7.29 -7.11 3.94
CA THR A 122 7.70 -6.02 4.85
C THR A 122 8.66 -5.01 4.22
N THR A 123 9.41 -5.40 3.18
CA THR A 123 10.42 -4.51 2.55
C THR A 123 9.98 -3.96 1.21
N THR A 124 9.40 -4.80 0.35
CA THR A 124 9.11 -4.43 -1.05
C THR A 124 7.68 -3.96 -1.19
N LEU A 125 6.72 -4.77 -0.72
CA LEU A 125 5.31 -4.38 -0.76
C LEU A 125 5.05 -3.15 0.13
N TRP A 126 5.52 -3.17 1.38
CA TRP A 126 5.34 -2.05 2.32
C TRP A 126 5.93 -0.75 1.77
N LYS A 127 7.14 -0.79 1.21
CA LYS A 127 7.75 0.39 0.59
C LYS A 127 6.96 0.85 -0.64
N HIS A 128 6.39 -0.05 -1.41
CA HIS A 128 5.56 0.34 -2.55
C HIS A 128 4.23 0.97 -2.13
N LEU A 129 3.62 0.51 -1.04
CA LEU A 129 2.35 1.04 -0.53
C LEU A 129 2.53 2.33 0.27
N PHE A 130 3.56 2.39 1.12
CA PHE A 130 3.71 3.40 2.16
C PHE A 130 5.02 4.18 2.13
N ASN A 131 5.89 3.91 1.14
CA ASN A 131 7.21 4.53 0.99
C ASN A 131 8.15 4.35 2.20
N ARG A 132 7.89 3.32 3.02
CA ARG A 132 8.75 2.88 4.14
C ARG A 132 8.60 1.37 4.35
N PRO A 133 9.60 0.69 4.92
CA PRO A 133 9.43 -0.70 5.35
C PRO A 133 8.46 -0.80 6.53
N ALA A 134 7.97 -2.01 6.79
CA ALA A 134 7.26 -2.31 8.04
C ALA A 134 8.22 -2.22 9.24
N ASP A 135 7.67 -1.95 10.43
CA ASP A 135 8.47 -1.68 11.62
C ASP A 135 9.02 -2.96 12.28
N ALA A 136 8.21 -4.03 12.31
CA ALA A 136 8.66 -5.32 12.85
C ALA A 136 7.99 -6.51 12.15
N LEU A 137 8.67 -7.66 12.20
CA LEU A 137 8.19 -8.96 11.77
C LEU A 137 8.50 -9.98 12.86
N GLU A 138 7.48 -10.64 13.37
CA GLU A 138 7.59 -11.61 14.46
C GLU A 138 6.82 -12.89 14.11
N ARG A 139 7.28 -14.02 14.68
CA ARG A 139 6.51 -15.27 14.68
C ARG A 139 5.72 -15.31 15.98
N ALA A 140 4.44 -15.69 15.92
CA ALA A 140 3.65 -15.83 17.13
C ALA A 140 4.22 -16.92 18.04
N ALA A 141 4.30 -16.64 19.34
CA ALA A 141 4.77 -17.63 20.32
C ALA A 141 3.78 -18.80 20.50
N ALA A 142 2.49 -18.53 20.31
CA ALA A 142 1.42 -19.48 20.60
C ALA A 142 1.18 -20.52 19.49
N ALA A 143 1.45 -20.17 18.23
CA ALA A 143 1.16 -21.04 17.09
C ALA A 143 2.23 -20.90 16.01
N SER A 144 2.74 -22.05 15.53
CA SER A 144 3.78 -22.12 14.49
C SER A 144 3.32 -21.57 13.14
N THR A 145 2.00 -21.55 12.90
CA THR A 145 1.30 -21.06 11.70
C THR A 145 1.14 -19.55 11.66
N ASP A 146 1.30 -18.88 12.80
CA ASP A 146 0.90 -17.51 12.99
C ASP A 146 2.13 -16.58 12.94
N TYR A 147 2.05 -15.56 12.11
CA TYR A 147 3.09 -14.53 11.94
C TYR A 147 2.47 -13.15 12.11
N MET A 148 3.26 -12.21 12.61
CA MET A 148 2.80 -10.87 12.95
C MET A 148 3.68 -9.83 12.26
N ILE A 149 3.07 -8.94 11.50
CA ILE A 149 3.72 -7.72 10.97
C ILE A 149 3.23 -6.54 11.80
N THR A 150 4.16 -5.75 12.34
CA THR A 150 3.82 -4.53 13.08
C THR A 150 4.03 -3.31 12.21
N ASP A 151 3.05 -2.42 12.24
CA ASP A 151 3.13 -1.08 11.68
C ASP A 151 2.76 -0.06 12.76
N ASN A 152 3.71 0.81 13.11
CA ASN A 152 3.55 1.80 14.17
C ASN A 152 2.68 3.01 13.75
N ALA A 153 2.62 3.31 12.44
CA ALA A 153 1.92 4.48 11.91
C ALA A 153 1.33 4.17 10.52
N PRO A 154 0.38 3.24 10.41
CA PRO A 154 -0.20 2.83 9.15
C PRO A 154 -0.85 4.01 8.42
N LEU A 155 -0.38 4.33 7.22
CA LEU A 155 -0.84 5.52 6.47
C LEU A 155 -2.35 5.50 6.17
N VAL A 156 -2.94 4.32 6.05
CA VAL A 156 -4.39 4.19 5.81
C VAL A 156 -5.23 4.69 6.99
N VAL A 157 -4.67 4.70 8.19
CA VAL A 157 -5.34 5.17 9.41
C VAL A 157 -5.20 6.68 9.55
N GLU A 158 -4.03 7.24 9.19
CA GLU A 158 -3.74 8.67 9.31
C GLU A 158 -4.81 9.56 8.66
N TYR A 159 -5.40 9.09 7.56
CA TYR A 159 -6.38 9.85 6.78
C TYR A 159 -7.84 9.64 7.18
N VAL A 160 -8.11 8.76 8.15
CA VAL A 160 -9.47 8.37 8.51
C VAL A 160 -9.72 8.71 9.98
N SER A 161 -10.81 9.44 10.24
CA SER A 161 -11.30 9.66 11.60
C SER A 161 -12.46 8.71 11.87
N THR A 162 -12.28 7.78 12.80
CA THR A 162 -13.32 6.82 13.19
C THR A 162 -14.30 7.46 14.18
N PRO A 163 -15.61 7.43 13.94
CA PRO A 163 -16.61 7.85 14.94
C PRO A 163 -16.48 7.03 16.23
N LYS A 164 -16.85 7.62 17.37
CA LYS A 164 -16.69 6.98 18.70
C LYS A 164 -17.47 5.67 18.81
N GLU A 165 -18.57 5.54 18.09
CA GLU A 165 -19.43 4.36 18.04
C GLU A 165 -18.78 3.18 17.30
N MET A 166 -17.72 3.45 16.53
CA MET A 166 -16.96 2.45 15.76
C MET A 166 -15.48 2.43 16.16
N SER A 167 -15.17 2.78 17.41
CA SER A 167 -13.79 2.79 17.93
C SER A 167 -13.09 1.43 17.84
N SER A 168 -13.84 0.33 17.76
CA SER A 168 -13.31 -1.02 17.58
C SER A 168 -12.95 -1.38 16.13
N LEU A 169 -13.36 -0.57 15.14
CA LEU A 169 -13.08 -0.83 13.73
C LEU A 169 -11.59 -0.64 13.42
N ASN A 170 -10.95 -1.66 12.85
CA ASN A 170 -9.65 -1.48 12.24
C ASN A 170 -9.74 -1.35 10.71
N VAL A 171 -9.63 -0.11 10.23
CA VAL A 171 -9.63 0.22 8.79
C VAL A 171 -8.43 -0.40 8.06
N ALA A 172 -7.35 -0.73 8.78
CA ALA A 172 -6.21 -1.45 8.24
C ALA A 172 -6.57 -2.89 7.81
N ALA A 173 -7.79 -3.39 8.08
CA ALA A 173 -8.33 -4.61 7.47
C ALA A 173 -8.22 -4.59 5.93
N PHE A 174 -8.30 -3.40 5.30
CA PHE A 174 -8.03 -3.26 3.87
C PHE A 174 -6.60 -3.68 3.49
N VAL A 175 -5.60 -3.26 4.27
CA VAL A 175 -4.20 -3.63 4.07
C VAL A 175 -3.98 -5.11 4.39
N ALA A 176 -4.64 -5.62 5.43
CA ALA A 176 -4.64 -7.06 5.75
C ALA A 176 -5.10 -7.89 4.54
N GLY A 177 -6.15 -7.46 3.84
CA GLY A 177 -6.59 -8.10 2.60
C GLY A 177 -5.55 -8.07 1.49
N ILE A 178 -4.82 -6.96 1.32
CA ILE A 178 -3.71 -6.90 0.34
C ILE A 178 -2.65 -7.95 0.68
N VAL A 179 -2.27 -8.07 1.96
CA VAL A 179 -1.31 -9.07 2.43
C VAL A 179 -1.82 -10.49 2.18
N GLU A 180 -3.08 -10.75 2.49
CA GLU A 180 -3.76 -12.02 2.23
C GLU A 180 -3.67 -12.42 0.75
N GLY A 181 -4.01 -11.49 -0.15
CA GLY A 181 -3.91 -11.72 -1.59
C GLY A 181 -2.48 -11.97 -2.08
N VAL A 182 -1.47 -11.34 -1.47
CA VAL A 182 -0.06 -11.61 -1.80
C VAL A 182 0.36 -13.01 -1.34
N CYS A 183 -0.02 -13.42 -0.13
CA CYS A 183 0.29 -14.75 0.39
C CYS A 183 -0.33 -15.85 -0.48
N ASP A 184 -1.62 -15.74 -0.75
CA ASP A 184 -2.35 -16.70 -1.57
C ASP A 184 -1.79 -16.75 -3.00
N GLY A 185 -1.57 -15.59 -3.63
CA GLY A 185 -1.00 -15.50 -4.99
C GLY A 185 0.42 -16.04 -5.09
N ALA A 186 1.19 -16.00 -4.00
CA ALA A 186 2.52 -16.57 -3.92
C ALA A 186 2.52 -18.10 -3.76
N GLY A 187 1.35 -18.70 -3.49
CA GLY A 187 1.21 -20.13 -3.21
C GLY A 187 1.32 -20.49 -1.73
N PHE A 188 1.15 -19.52 -0.83
CA PHE A 188 1.16 -19.68 0.63
C PHE A 188 -0.24 -19.39 1.16
N PRO A 189 -1.19 -20.32 0.96
CA PRO A 189 -2.58 -20.14 1.36
C PRO A 189 -2.69 -19.82 2.84
N THR A 190 -3.54 -18.84 3.14
CA THR A 190 -3.82 -18.41 4.52
C THR A 190 -5.21 -18.84 4.97
N LYS A 191 -5.39 -19.06 6.28
CA LYS A 191 -6.72 -19.17 6.91
C LYS A 191 -7.38 -17.79 7.04
N GLY A 192 -6.58 -16.72 7.00
CA GLY A 192 -7.00 -15.33 6.94
C GLY A 192 -5.92 -14.40 7.47
N VAL A 193 -6.02 -13.11 7.11
CA VAL A 193 -5.17 -12.05 7.66
C VAL A 193 -6.05 -11.00 8.34
N THR A 194 -5.77 -10.71 9.59
CA THR A 194 -6.54 -9.75 10.41
C THR A 194 -5.67 -8.62 10.91
N ALA A 195 -6.26 -7.44 11.10
CA ALA A 195 -5.59 -6.27 11.66
C ALA A 195 -6.11 -6.01 13.07
N HIS A 196 -5.20 -5.80 14.02
CA HIS A 196 -5.52 -5.58 15.43
C HIS A 196 -4.84 -4.32 15.93
N TRP A 197 -5.58 -3.49 16.65
CA TRP A 197 -5.00 -2.39 17.41
C TRP A 197 -4.27 -2.93 18.63
N VAL A 198 -3.12 -2.32 18.93
CA VAL A 198 -2.48 -2.55 20.22
C VAL A 198 -3.06 -1.53 21.19
N ASP A 199 -4.12 -1.91 21.88
CA ASP A 199 -4.59 -1.13 23.02
C ASP A 199 -3.59 -1.36 24.17
N ASP A 200 -2.91 -0.30 24.61
CA ASP A 200 -2.02 -0.31 25.79
C ASP A 200 -2.78 -0.60 27.13
N GLY A 201 -3.99 -1.15 27.06
CA GLY A 201 -4.98 -1.21 28.14
C GLY A 201 -5.38 -2.58 28.67
N GLY A 202 -4.81 -3.71 28.21
CA GLY A 202 -5.27 -5.00 28.73
C GLY A 202 -4.45 -6.23 28.34
N GLY A 203 -3.49 -6.61 29.17
CA GLY A 203 -3.00 -7.98 29.24
C GLY A 203 -1.49 -8.17 29.02
N ASN A 204 -0.75 -8.14 30.13
CA ASN A 204 0.45 -8.95 30.37
C ASN A 204 1.79 -8.60 29.68
N THR A 205 2.15 -7.31 29.61
CA THR A 205 3.57 -6.90 29.60
C THR A 205 3.85 -5.89 30.71
N ALA A 206 3.92 -6.40 31.94
CA ALA A 206 4.50 -5.67 33.05
C ALA A 206 6.02 -5.57 32.85
N GLY A 207 6.48 -4.43 32.32
CA GLY A 207 7.89 -4.02 32.40
C GLY A 207 8.54 -3.72 31.05
N ALA A 208 8.44 -2.48 30.59
CA ALA A 208 9.53 -1.72 29.95
C ALA A 208 9.03 -0.31 29.58
N GLU A 209 9.88 0.67 29.79
CA GLU A 209 9.67 2.11 29.64
C GLU A 209 9.44 2.53 28.18
N GLY A 210 8.20 2.46 27.69
CA GLY A 210 7.86 2.85 26.31
C GLY A 210 6.40 3.24 26.08
N LYS A 211 5.72 3.73 27.12
CA LYS A 211 4.33 4.22 27.06
C LYS A 211 4.20 5.38 26.04
N GLU A 212 3.17 5.31 25.19
CA GLU A 212 2.65 6.41 24.34
C GLU A 212 3.37 6.80 23.03
N MET A 213 4.34 6.07 22.49
CA MET A 213 4.99 6.55 21.25
C MET A 213 4.09 6.44 20.00
N TRP A 214 3.14 5.48 19.95
CA TRP A 214 2.41 5.14 18.71
C TRP A 214 0.92 4.81 18.95
N PRO A 215 0.02 5.82 19.02
CA PRO A 215 -1.41 5.61 19.33
C PRO A 215 -2.18 4.86 18.24
N SER A 216 -1.59 4.71 17.05
CA SER A 216 -2.18 3.99 15.90
C SER A 216 -1.39 2.72 15.54
N LYS A 217 -0.64 2.16 16.50
CA LYS A 217 0.09 0.91 16.28
C LYS A 217 -0.88 -0.22 15.91
N THR A 218 -0.64 -0.82 14.76
CA THR A 218 -1.44 -1.91 14.20
C THR A 218 -0.58 -3.16 14.00
N ILE A 219 -1.11 -4.30 14.41
CA ILE A 219 -0.52 -5.62 14.16
C ILE A 219 -1.37 -6.34 13.12
N PHE A 220 -0.73 -6.78 12.04
CA PHE A 220 -1.31 -7.67 11.04
C PHE A 220 -0.97 -9.11 11.41
N LEU A 221 -1.97 -9.88 11.83
CA LEU A 221 -1.85 -11.29 12.14
C LEU A 221 -2.13 -12.11 10.88
N ILE A 222 -1.12 -12.82 10.41
CA ILE A 222 -1.16 -13.71 9.25
C ILE A 222 -1.25 -15.13 9.78
N LYS A 223 -2.34 -15.83 9.48
CA LYS A 223 -2.51 -17.24 9.84
C LYS A 223 -2.34 -18.10 8.60
N PHE A 224 -1.21 -18.78 8.45
CA PHE A 224 -1.02 -19.70 7.34
C PHE A 224 -1.84 -20.98 7.52
N ASP A 225 -2.18 -21.59 6.40
CA ASP A 225 -2.72 -22.95 6.39
C ASP A 225 -1.65 -23.95 6.85
N GLU A 226 -2.06 -25.04 7.49
CA GLU A 226 -1.15 -25.98 8.15
C GLU A 226 -0.21 -26.66 7.14
N ARG A 227 -0.74 -26.97 5.95
CA ARG A 227 0.02 -27.46 4.79
C ARG A 227 1.20 -26.57 4.38
N VAL A 228 1.15 -25.28 4.67
CA VAL A 228 2.26 -24.35 4.35
C VAL A 228 3.43 -24.60 5.29
N ILE A 229 3.15 -24.83 6.57
CA ILE A 229 4.17 -25.11 7.58
C ILE A 229 4.75 -26.50 7.38
N GLU A 230 3.91 -27.51 7.11
CA GLU A 230 4.38 -28.86 6.76
C GLU A 230 5.36 -28.82 5.57
N ARG A 231 5.02 -28.06 4.51
CA ARG A 231 5.92 -27.87 3.37
C ARG A 231 7.22 -27.15 3.75
N GLU A 232 7.14 -26.16 4.62
CA GLU A 232 8.31 -25.40 5.08
C GLU A 232 9.27 -26.30 5.86
N GLU A 233 8.75 -27.20 6.71
CA GLU A 233 9.50 -28.19 7.50
C GLU A 233 10.19 -29.22 6.59
N ILE A 234 9.50 -29.75 5.57
CA ILE A 234 10.09 -30.70 4.61
C ILE A 234 11.27 -30.07 3.86
N LEU A 235 11.18 -28.78 3.56
CA LEU A 235 12.21 -28.06 2.85
C LEU A 235 13.37 -27.62 3.76
N GLU A 236 13.26 -27.71 5.09
CA GLU A 236 14.38 -27.38 5.97
C GLU A 236 15.56 -28.34 5.73
N PRO A 237 16.79 -27.82 5.57
CA PRO A 237 17.94 -28.67 5.41
C PRO A 237 18.09 -29.55 6.66
N GLN A 238 18.11 -30.87 6.46
CA GLN A 238 18.44 -31.83 7.51
C GLN A 238 19.79 -31.43 8.11
N LYS A 239 19.80 -31.13 9.42
CA LYS A 239 21.02 -30.77 10.15
C LYS A 239 22.02 -31.90 10.21
#